data_AF-A0AAV5KKZ4-F1
#
_entry.id   AF-A0AAV5KKZ4-F1
#
_cell.length_a   1.000
_cell.length_b   1.000
_cell.length_c   1.000
_cell.angle_alpha   90.00
_cell.angle_beta   90.00
_cell.angle_gamma   90.00
#
_symmetry.space_group_name_H-M   'P 1'
#
loop_
_entity.id
_entity.type
_entity.pdbx_description
1 polymer ?
#
loop_
_entity_poly.entity_id
_entity_poly.type
_entity_poly.pdbx_seq_one_letter_code
_entity_poly.pdbx_strand_id
1 'polypeptide(L)'
;MPILSSLSFVSSPLSPKLHDASIPLSFPRFNPQTRLGSLTLRFRNGAVASTVTGIEVGEDLPADYGDWIPKADPSCRRRAGILLHPTSFRGPYGIGDLGSEAFRFIDWLHLAGCSVWQVLPLVPPDGEGSPYSGQDANCGNTLLISLEELVNDGLLAEHELPQPIDADSVNYSIVASIKDSLITKAAKRLLSSDGELITQLEAFRRDPIISSWLEDSAYFAAIDDSLQTYSWYEWPEPLKNRHLAALEETYQSKKDFIDLFIAKQFLFQRQWQKIRNYAQLKGISIMGDMPIYVGYHSADVWANKKQFLLNRHGFPRLVSGVPPDAFSETGQLWGRFDF
;
A
#
# COMPACT_ATOMS: atom_id res chain seq x y z
N MET A 1 62.63 6.97 -3.75
CA MET A 1 62.78 7.52 -5.11
C MET A 1 61.42 7.50 -5.79
N PRO A 2 60.67 8.62 -5.80
CA PRO A 2 59.44 8.73 -6.55
C PRO A 2 59.76 9.28 -7.95
N ILE A 3 59.24 8.64 -8.99
CA ILE A 3 59.27 9.15 -10.36
C ILE A 3 58.01 9.98 -10.53
N LEU A 4 58.22 11.30 -10.66
CA LEU A 4 57.25 12.27 -11.15
C LEU A 4 56.98 12.01 -12.64
N SER A 5 55.72 11.93 -13.03
CA SER A 5 55.29 12.18 -14.41
C SER A 5 54.21 13.25 -14.41
N SER A 6 54.67 14.47 -14.69
CA SER A 6 53.90 15.64 -15.08
C SER A 6 53.21 15.44 -16.43
N LEU A 7 51.96 15.90 -16.58
CA LEU A 7 51.33 16.35 -17.83
C LEU A 7 50.04 17.12 -17.42
N SER A 8 50.17 18.43 -17.15
CA SER A 8 49.78 19.53 -18.05
C SER A 8 48.27 19.65 -18.29
N PHE A 9 47.65 20.54 -17.51
CA PHE A 9 46.32 21.12 -17.73
C PHE A 9 46.28 21.90 -19.05
N VAL A 10 45.31 21.60 -19.89
CA VAL A 10 44.91 22.47 -21.00
C VAL A 10 43.48 22.93 -20.72
N SER A 11 43.37 24.23 -20.41
CA SER A 11 42.12 24.95 -20.20
C SER A 11 41.49 25.31 -21.56
N SER A 12 40.34 24.73 -21.88
CA SER A 12 39.51 25.13 -23.03
C SER A 12 38.50 26.21 -22.60
N PRO A 13 38.44 27.38 -23.25
CA PRO A 13 37.41 28.37 -22.99
C PRO A 13 36.21 28.12 -23.91
N LEU A 14 35.14 27.53 -23.38
CA LEU A 14 33.85 27.46 -24.07
C LEU A 14 32.93 28.54 -23.48
N SER A 15 32.96 29.72 -24.09
CA SER A 15 31.99 30.78 -23.86
C SER A 15 30.64 30.42 -24.47
N PRO A 16 29.51 30.53 -23.74
CA PRO A 16 28.19 30.29 -24.31
C PRO A 16 27.76 31.49 -25.19
N LYS A 17 27.55 31.26 -26.49
CA LYS A 17 26.89 32.21 -27.38
C LYS A 17 25.38 32.11 -27.17
N LEU A 18 24.82 33.13 -26.53
CA LEU A 18 23.39 33.42 -26.52
C LEU A 18 22.96 33.82 -27.95
N HIS A 19 22.11 33.00 -28.56
CA HIS A 19 21.40 33.38 -29.79
C HIS A 19 20.01 33.87 -29.40
N ASP A 20 19.80 35.19 -29.52
CA ASP A 20 18.50 35.83 -29.53
C ASP A 20 17.72 35.36 -30.76
N ALA A 21 16.67 34.56 -30.54
CA ALA A 21 15.66 34.26 -31.55
C ALA A 21 14.34 34.93 -31.13
N SER A 22 14.14 36.15 -31.61
CA SER A 22 12.89 36.90 -31.52
C SER A 22 11.80 36.24 -32.37
N ILE A 23 10.84 35.58 -31.73
CA ILE A 23 9.63 35.05 -32.38
C ILE A 23 8.53 36.12 -32.29
N PRO A 24 7.97 36.62 -33.40
CA PRO A 24 6.87 37.58 -33.35
C PRO A 24 5.55 36.86 -33.02
N LEU A 25 5.03 37.09 -31.81
CA LEU A 25 3.68 36.72 -31.42
C LEU A 25 2.65 37.64 -32.11
N SER A 26 2.04 37.14 -33.18
CA SER A 26 0.89 37.78 -33.82
C SER A 26 -0.41 37.44 -33.09
N PHE A 27 -0.99 38.41 -32.39
CA PHE A 27 -2.33 38.30 -31.80
C PHE A 27 -3.41 38.65 -32.84
N PRO A 28 -4.43 37.81 -33.07
CA PRO A 28 -5.57 38.20 -33.88
C PRO A 28 -6.49 39.15 -33.09
N ARG A 29 -6.88 40.27 -33.72
CA ARG A 29 -7.88 41.22 -33.22
C ARG A 29 -9.24 40.53 -33.07
N PHE A 30 -9.78 40.53 -31.85
CA PHE A 30 -11.15 40.11 -31.56
C PHE A 30 -12.15 41.18 -32.01
N ASN A 31 -13.14 40.77 -32.81
CA ASN A 31 -14.25 41.60 -33.28
C ASN A 31 -15.50 41.23 -32.46
N PRO A 32 -16.17 42.13 -31.72
CA PRO A 32 -17.30 41.77 -30.90
C PRO A 32 -18.59 41.81 -31.75
N GLN A 33 -19.06 40.65 -32.19
CA GLN A 33 -20.44 40.49 -32.63
C GLN A 33 -21.18 39.56 -31.66
N THR A 34 -22.13 40.17 -30.99
CA THR A 34 -23.15 39.62 -30.10
C THR A 34 -23.85 38.39 -30.67
N ARG A 35 -23.81 37.27 -29.95
CA ARG A 35 -24.88 36.26 -29.94
C ARG A 35 -25.15 35.82 -28.51
N LEU A 36 -26.37 36.09 -28.05
CA LEU A 36 -26.95 35.61 -26.80
C LEU A 36 -27.01 34.07 -26.85
N GLY A 37 -26.11 33.40 -26.14
CA GLY A 37 -26.18 31.97 -25.87
C GLY A 37 -26.61 31.77 -24.42
N SER A 38 -27.82 31.24 -24.21
CA SER A 38 -28.31 30.80 -22.90
C SER A 38 -27.36 29.74 -22.33
N LEU A 39 -26.65 30.07 -21.25
CA LEU A 39 -25.84 29.13 -20.47
C LEU A 39 -26.69 28.62 -19.30
N THR A 40 -27.32 27.46 -19.50
CA THR A 40 -28.03 26.76 -18.44
C THR A 40 -27.01 26.04 -17.55
N LEU A 41 -26.53 26.73 -16.51
CA LEU A 41 -25.73 26.11 -15.44
C LEU A 41 -26.64 25.33 -14.50
N ARG A 42 -26.64 24.00 -14.60
CA ARG A 42 -27.28 23.11 -13.62
C ARG A 42 -26.39 23.01 -12.37
N PHE A 43 -26.73 23.73 -11.31
CA PHE A 43 -26.18 23.47 -9.99
C PHE A 43 -26.89 22.28 -9.34
N ARG A 44 -26.12 21.26 -8.94
CA ARG A 44 -26.60 20.09 -8.20
C ARG A 44 -26.01 20.16 -6.80
N ASN A 45 -26.81 20.67 -5.85
CA ASN A 45 -26.94 20.15 -4.48
C ASN A 45 -27.92 21.02 -3.70
N GLY A 46 -28.97 20.38 -3.19
CA GLY A 46 -30.02 21.01 -2.40
C GLY A 46 -29.62 21.16 -0.94
N ALA A 47 -29.61 22.40 -0.48
CA ALA A 47 -30.24 22.86 0.77
C ALA A 47 -29.99 24.37 0.86
N VAL A 48 -31.08 25.14 0.76
CA VAL A 48 -31.16 26.61 0.69
C VAL A 48 -30.63 27.20 -0.64
N ALA A 49 -31.31 26.87 -1.73
CA ALA A 49 -31.43 27.81 -2.84
C ALA A 49 -32.53 28.81 -2.47
N SER A 50 -32.20 29.83 -1.67
CA SER A 50 -32.98 31.06 -1.73
C SER A 50 -32.78 31.60 -3.13
N THR A 51 -33.89 31.79 -3.84
CA THR A 51 -33.98 32.34 -5.17
C THR A 51 -33.41 33.76 -5.19
N VAL A 52 -32.09 33.90 -5.37
CA VAL A 52 -31.48 35.15 -5.85
C VAL A 52 -31.61 35.14 -7.37
N THR A 53 -32.86 35.14 -7.84
CA THR A 53 -33.19 35.41 -9.24
C THR A 53 -33.84 36.79 -9.25
N GLY A 54 -33.04 37.84 -9.44
CA GLY A 54 -33.58 39.18 -9.68
C GLY A 54 -32.87 40.37 -9.04
N ILE A 55 -31.62 40.23 -8.55
CA ILE A 55 -30.85 41.42 -8.14
C ILE A 55 -30.08 41.92 -9.35
N GLU A 56 -30.47 43.08 -9.87
CA GLU A 56 -29.74 43.77 -10.92
C GLU A 56 -28.56 44.56 -10.33
N VAL A 57 -27.58 44.87 -11.17
CA VAL A 57 -26.42 45.66 -10.73
C VAL A 57 -26.91 47.06 -10.34
N GLY A 58 -26.77 47.40 -9.06
CA GLY A 58 -27.20 48.68 -8.49
C GLY A 58 -28.39 48.59 -7.53
N GLU A 59 -29.05 47.44 -7.42
CA GLU A 59 -30.13 47.20 -6.46
C GLU A 59 -29.61 46.87 -5.06
N ASP A 60 -30.44 47.12 -4.05
CA ASP A 60 -30.15 46.73 -2.67
C ASP A 60 -30.08 45.20 -2.54
N LEU A 61 -29.07 44.73 -1.81
CA LEU A 61 -28.92 43.32 -1.50
C LEU A 61 -29.92 42.91 -0.40
N PRO A 62 -30.27 41.62 -0.29
CA PRO A 62 -31.13 41.10 0.76
C PRO A 62 -30.63 41.53 2.15
N ALA A 63 -31.56 41.71 3.09
CA ALA A 63 -31.24 42.14 4.45
C ALA A 63 -30.25 41.19 5.18
N ASP A 64 -30.16 39.93 4.74
CA ASP A 64 -29.25 38.88 5.23
C ASP A 64 -27.95 38.75 4.41
N TYR A 65 -27.66 39.67 3.48
CA TYR A 65 -26.42 39.62 2.67
C TYR A 65 -25.14 39.59 3.54
N GLY A 66 -25.17 40.27 4.69
CA GLY A 66 -24.06 40.26 5.66
C GLY A 66 -23.76 38.88 6.25
N ASP A 67 -24.71 37.95 6.22
CA ASP A 67 -24.56 36.58 6.71
C ASP A 67 -23.95 35.64 5.66
N TRP A 68 -23.80 36.10 4.41
CA TRP A 68 -23.18 35.32 3.34
C TRP A 68 -21.65 35.33 3.43
N ILE A 69 -21.16 34.69 4.49
CA ILE A 69 -19.73 34.54 4.77
C ILE A 69 -19.10 33.40 3.93
N PRO A 70 -17.79 33.46 3.65
CA PRO A 70 -17.07 32.36 3.02
C PRO A 70 -17.22 31.06 3.81
N LYS A 71 -17.67 29.99 3.16
CA LYS A 71 -17.79 28.67 3.77
C LYS A 71 -16.43 27.99 3.81
N ALA A 72 -16.03 27.50 4.98
CA ALA A 72 -14.86 26.67 5.10
C ALA A 72 -15.09 25.33 4.37
N ASP A 73 -14.21 24.99 3.43
CA ASP A 73 -14.21 23.67 2.81
C ASP A 73 -13.68 22.64 3.83
N PRO A 74 -14.48 21.61 4.20
CA PRO A 74 -14.02 20.55 5.10
C PRO A 74 -12.75 19.83 4.63
N SER A 75 -12.47 19.82 3.31
CA SER A 75 -11.25 19.23 2.75
C SER A 75 -9.98 19.99 3.14
N CYS A 76 -10.09 21.28 3.45
CA CYS A 76 -9.01 22.16 3.89
C CYS A 76 -8.81 22.19 5.40
N ARG A 77 -9.47 21.30 6.16
CA ARG A 77 -9.33 21.20 7.62
C ARG A 77 -7.86 20.92 7.98
N ARG A 78 -7.28 21.77 8.83
CA ARG A 78 -5.95 21.53 9.42
C ARG A 78 -5.99 20.28 10.32
N ARG A 79 -5.03 19.37 10.15
CA ARG A 79 -4.91 18.11 10.90
C ARG A 79 -3.48 17.88 11.36
N ALA A 80 -3.34 17.11 12.44
CA ALA A 80 -2.09 16.57 12.93
C ALA A 80 -2.23 15.05 13.15
N GLY A 81 -1.11 14.36 13.16
CA GLY A 81 -1.05 12.91 13.31
C GLY A 81 0.32 12.41 13.72
N ILE A 82 0.40 11.10 13.95
CA ILE A 82 1.61 10.40 14.37
C ILE A 82 1.95 9.30 13.37
N LEU A 83 3.24 9.19 13.03
CA LEU A 83 3.81 8.05 12.33
C LEU A 83 4.22 7.00 13.38
N LEU A 84 3.58 5.84 13.34
CA LEU A 84 3.92 4.71 14.19
C LEU A 84 3.50 3.42 13.48
N HIS A 85 4.44 2.54 13.16
CA HIS A 85 4.11 1.27 12.51
C HIS A 85 3.57 0.26 13.54
N PRO A 86 2.60 -0.62 13.19
CA PRO A 86 2.01 -1.55 14.17
C PRO A 86 2.99 -2.51 14.83
N THR A 87 4.10 -2.83 14.15
CA THR A 87 5.16 -3.67 14.73
C THR A 87 5.81 -3.08 15.98
N SER A 88 5.71 -1.75 16.14
CA SER A 88 6.28 -1.00 17.26
C SER A 88 5.35 -0.89 18.48
N PHE A 89 4.13 -1.44 18.42
CA PHE A 89 3.32 -1.56 19.62
C PHE A 89 3.99 -2.50 20.62
N ARG A 90 3.70 -2.26 21.90
CA ARG A 90 4.12 -3.18 22.96
C ARG A 90 3.34 -4.49 22.83
N GLY A 91 3.84 -5.54 23.45
CA GLY A 91 3.12 -6.79 23.54
C GLY A 91 4.01 -7.94 24.01
N PRO A 92 3.41 -9.02 24.53
CA PRO A 92 4.16 -10.14 25.07
C PRO A 92 4.73 -11.09 23.99
N TYR A 93 4.40 -10.88 22.71
CA TYR A 93 4.67 -11.84 21.63
C TYR A 93 5.79 -11.41 20.65
N GLY A 94 6.70 -10.53 21.10
CA GLY A 94 7.91 -10.14 20.36
C GLY A 94 7.74 -9.12 19.24
N ILE A 95 6.50 -8.82 18.85
CA ILE A 95 6.15 -7.82 17.85
C ILE A 95 4.80 -7.21 18.23
N GLY A 96 4.62 -5.92 17.95
CA GLY A 96 3.29 -5.31 18.02
C GLY A 96 2.33 -5.92 17.00
N ASP A 97 1.04 -5.93 17.32
CA ASP A 97 0.00 -6.57 16.52
C ASP A 97 -1.29 -5.74 16.44
N LEU A 98 -2.28 -6.25 15.70
CA LEU A 98 -3.59 -5.62 15.48
C LEU A 98 -4.59 -5.91 16.61
N GLY A 99 -4.10 -6.03 17.86
CA GLY A 99 -4.88 -6.33 19.05
C GLY A 99 -5.11 -5.13 19.96
N SER A 100 -5.14 -5.40 21.27
CA SER A 100 -5.52 -4.44 22.32
C SER A 100 -4.71 -3.14 22.30
N GLU A 101 -3.39 -3.22 22.08
CA GLU A 101 -2.49 -2.06 22.06
C GLU A 101 -2.77 -1.11 20.88
N ALA A 102 -3.22 -1.63 19.73
CA ALA A 102 -3.61 -0.80 18.60
C ALA A 102 -4.87 0.04 18.92
N PHE A 103 -5.85 -0.54 19.61
CA PHE A 103 -7.03 0.21 20.10
C PHE A 103 -6.64 1.27 21.13
N ARG A 104 -5.76 0.93 22.08
CA ARG A 104 -5.25 1.88 23.09
C ARG A 104 -4.49 3.05 22.46
N PHE A 105 -3.70 2.79 21.42
CA PHE A 105 -3.01 3.83 20.68
C PHE A 105 -3.99 4.77 19.97
N ILE A 106 -5.05 4.24 19.36
CA ILE A 106 -6.10 5.05 18.75
C ILE A 106 -6.82 5.90 19.80
N ASP A 107 -7.13 5.34 20.97
CA ASP A 107 -7.69 6.10 22.09
C ASP A 107 -6.76 7.25 22.52
N TRP A 108 -5.47 6.97 22.66
CA TRP A 108 -4.48 7.99 22.99
C TRP A 108 -4.37 9.08 21.90
N LEU A 109 -4.38 8.70 20.61
CA LEU A 109 -4.37 9.66 19.50
C LEU A 109 -5.58 10.59 19.54
N HIS A 110 -6.76 10.02 19.82
CA HIS A 110 -7.99 10.77 19.94
C HIS A 110 -7.91 11.76 21.12
N LEU A 111 -7.45 11.30 22.28
CA LEU A 111 -7.24 12.15 23.47
C LEU A 111 -6.20 13.27 23.21
N ALA A 112 -5.18 13.01 22.42
CA ALA A 112 -4.18 13.99 22.01
C ALA A 112 -4.70 15.00 20.95
N GLY A 113 -5.94 14.85 20.47
CA GLY A 113 -6.53 15.71 19.44
C GLY A 113 -5.98 15.46 18.03
N CYS A 114 -5.22 14.38 17.83
CA CYS A 114 -4.77 13.96 16.51
C CYS A 114 -5.94 13.37 15.71
N SER A 115 -5.84 13.45 14.38
CA SER A 115 -6.85 12.87 13.48
C SER A 115 -6.27 12.13 12.27
N VAL A 116 -4.95 11.87 12.31
CA VAL A 116 -4.26 11.05 11.33
C VAL A 116 -3.31 10.08 12.05
N TRP A 117 -3.32 8.81 11.65
CA TRP A 117 -2.30 7.83 12.00
C TRP A 117 -1.62 7.38 10.71
N GLN A 118 -0.30 7.58 10.60
CA GLN A 118 0.47 7.10 9.46
C GLN A 118 1.18 5.79 9.79
N VAL A 119 1.12 4.85 8.85
CA VAL A 119 1.84 3.56 8.90
C VAL A 119 2.74 3.42 7.69
N LEU A 120 3.83 2.64 7.85
CA LEU A 120 4.61 2.10 6.72
C LEU A 120 3.79 1.03 5.96
N PRO A 121 4.28 0.53 4.81
CA PRO A 121 3.59 -0.54 4.08
C PRO A 121 3.29 -1.76 4.98
N LEU A 122 2.09 -2.31 4.88
CA LEU A 122 1.65 -3.45 5.72
C LEU A 122 1.90 -4.82 5.05
N VAL A 123 2.69 -4.83 3.98
CA VAL A 123 3.00 -6.02 3.18
C VAL A 123 3.88 -7.02 3.93
N PRO A 124 3.88 -8.31 3.57
CA PRO A 124 4.80 -9.29 4.15
C PRO A 124 6.26 -8.85 3.88
N PRO A 125 7.06 -8.56 4.92
CA PRO A 125 8.40 -8.02 4.73
C PRO A 125 9.38 -9.06 4.19
N ASP A 126 10.59 -8.63 3.86
CA ASP A 126 11.72 -9.55 3.67
C ASP A 126 12.13 -10.23 4.99
N GLY A 127 13.08 -11.17 4.92
CA GLY A 127 13.55 -11.91 6.09
C GLY A 127 14.19 -11.05 7.19
N GLU A 128 14.61 -9.83 6.84
CA GLU A 128 15.21 -8.85 7.76
C GLU A 128 14.18 -7.86 8.32
N GLY A 129 12.93 -7.91 7.84
CA GLY A 129 11.81 -7.11 8.36
C GLY A 129 11.53 -5.81 7.63
N SER A 130 12.14 -5.55 6.48
CA SER A 130 11.91 -4.32 5.70
C SER A 130 10.50 -4.28 5.10
N PRO A 131 9.64 -3.31 5.47
CA PRO A 131 8.30 -3.19 4.90
C PRO A 131 8.32 -2.73 3.44
N TYR A 132 9.44 -2.16 2.99
CA TYR A 132 9.59 -1.70 1.61
C TYR A 132 10.03 -2.85 0.70
N SER A 133 10.61 -3.93 1.21
CA SER A 133 11.02 -5.10 0.43
C SER A 133 9.96 -6.21 0.49
N GLY A 134 8.70 -5.82 0.27
CA GLY A 134 7.58 -6.74 0.39
C GLY A 134 7.64 -7.89 -0.61
N GLN A 135 7.24 -9.09 -0.17
CA GLN A 135 7.13 -10.29 -1.02
C GLN A 135 5.93 -10.21 -1.98
N ASP A 136 4.96 -9.34 -1.67
CA ASP A 136 3.73 -9.12 -2.41
C ASP A 136 3.23 -7.69 -2.16
N ALA A 137 2.63 -7.02 -3.15
CA ALA A 137 2.19 -5.63 -3.01
C ALA A 137 0.82 -5.48 -2.32
N ASN A 138 0.03 -6.56 -2.23
CA ASN A 138 -1.37 -6.49 -1.79
C ASN A 138 -1.63 -7.25 -0.48
N CYS A 139 -0.92 -8.35 -0.24
CA CYS A 139 -1.06 -9.15 0.96
C CYS A 139 -0.72 -8.33 2.22
N GLY A 140 -1.30 -8.75 3.34
CA GLY A 140 -0.93 -8.26 4.66
C GLY A 140 0.13 -9.13 5.33
N ASN A 141 0.98 -8.50 6.11
CA ASN A 141 1.94 -9.16 6.98
C ASN A 141 1.20 -9.94 8.08
N THR A 142 1.21 -11.27 7.97
CA THR A 142 0.52 -12.15 8.91
C THR A 142 1.10 -12.10 10.32
N LEU A 143 2.35 -11.66 10.50
CA LEU A 143 2.94 -11.49 11.84
C LEU A 143 2.26 -10.39 12.66
N LEU A 144 1.52 -9.48 12.01
CA LEU A 144 0.69 -8.47 12.68
C LEU A 144 -0.64 -9.01 13.19
N ILE A 145 -1.01 -10.26 12.89
CA ILE A 145 -2.23 -10.88 13.42
C ILE A 145 -2.06 -11.05 14.94
N SER A 146 -3.01 -10.50 15.69
CA SER A 146 -3.08 -10.63 17.15
C SER A 146 -3.58 -12.01 17.55
N LEU A 147 -2.80 -12.71 18.38
CA LEU A 147 -3.16 -14.04 18.88
C LEU A 147 -4.31 -13.97 19.89
N GLU A 148 -4.38 -12.91 20.68
CA GLU A 148 -5.48 -12.68 21.63
C GLU A 148 -6.81 -12.51 20.92
N GLU A 149 -6.82 -11.79 19.79
CA GLU A 149 -8.02 -11.65 18.96
C GLU A 149 -8.43 -12.98 18.32
N LEU A 150 -7.49 -13.87 17.99
CA LEU A 150 -7.80 -15.23 17.55
C LEU A 150 -8.40 -16.09 18.67
N VAL A 151 -8.04 -15.84 19.94
CA VAL A 151 -8.72 -16.45 21.09
C VAL A 151 -10.14 -15.92 21.24
N ASN A 152 -10.34 -14.60 21.08
CA ASN A 152 -11.66 -13.98 21.12
C ASN A 152 -12.58 -14.49 19.99
N ASP A 153 -12.04 -14.78 18.81
CA ASP A 153 -12.74 -15.40 17.69
C ASP A 153 -12.95 -16.92 17.86
N GLY A 154 -12.46 -17.54 18.94
CA GLY A 154 -12.59 -18.97 19.22
C GLY A 154 -11.70 -19.87 18.35
N LEU A 155 -10.75 -19.30 17.62
CA LEU A 155 -9.82 -20.01 16.74
C LEU A 155 -8.57 -20.51 17.47
N LEU A 156 -8.22 -19.88 18.60
CA LEU A 156 -7.20 -20.34 19.54
C LEU A 156 -7.81 -20.49 20.94
N ALA A 157 -7.24 -21.37 21.75
CA ALA A 157 -7.53 -21.42 23.18
C ALA A 157 -6.47 -20.66 23.97
N GLU A 158 -6.85 -20.06 25.09
CA GLU A 158 -5.95 -19.23 25.93
C GLU A 158 -4.69 -19.97 26.36
N HIS A 159 -4.81 -21.27 26.69
CA HIS A 159 -3.67 -22.11 27.08
C HIS A 159 -2.68 -22.42 25.94
N GLU A 160 -3.03 -22.11 24.69
CA GLU A 160 -2.15 -22.27 23.52
C GLU A 160 -1.30 -21.01 23.25
N LEU A 161 -1.61 -19.90 23.91
CA LEU A 161 -0.80 -18.69 23.79
C LEU A 161 0.61 -18.96 24.35
N PRO A 162 1.65 -18.45 23.66
CA PRO A 162 3.02 -18.64 24.11
C PRO A 162 3.27 -17.86 25.40
N GLN A 163 4.27 -18.28 26.16
CA GLN A 163 4.73 -17.48 27.30
C GLN A 163 5.24 -16.12 26.81
N PRO A 164 4.99 -15.04 27.57
CA PRO A 164 5.51 -13.72 27.24
C PRO A 164 7.02 -13.76 27.06
N ILE A 165 7.51 -13.13 25.99
CA ILE A 165 8.93 -12.90 25.77
C ILE A 165 9.26 -11.43 26.02
N ASP A 166 10.37 -11.19 26.69
CA ASP A 166 10.90 -9.85 26.87
C ASP A 166 11.64 -9.43 25.59
N ALA A 167 11.12 -8.43 24.91
CA ALA A 167 11.63 -7.97 23.62
C ALA A 167 11.50 -6.46 23.49
N ASP A 168 12.61 -5.75 23.73
CA ASP A 168 12.71 -4.30 23.50
C ASP A 168 12.75 -3.95 22.00
N SER A 169 13.09 -4.92 21.15
CA SER A 169 13.16 -4.77 19.70
C SER A 169 12.69 -6.04 19.00
N VAL A 170 12.10 -5.89 17.82
CA VAL A 170 11.56 -7.00 17.04
C VAL A 170 12.68 -7.86 16.47
N ASN A 171 12.68 -9.15 16.80
CA ASN A 171 13.46 -10.16 16.09
C ASN A 171 12.52 -11.01 15.21
N TYR A 172 12.53 -10.74 13.91
CA TYR A 172 11.58 -11.36 12.96
C TYR A 172 11.68 -12.88 12.91
N SER A 173 12.89 -13.45 12.98
CA SER A 173 13.08 -14.92 12.98
C SER A 173 12.43 -15.60 14.20
N ILE A 174 12.59 -15.02 15.39
CA ILE A 174 11.98 -15.53 16.62
C ILE A 174 10.47 -15.37 16.56
N VAL A 175 9.99 -14.19 16.15
CA VAL A 175 8.56 -13.89 16.02
C VAL A 175 7.87 -14.84 15.04
N ALA A 176 8.45 -15.08 13.86
CA ALA A 176 7.94 -16.03 12.89
C ALA A 176 7.87 -17.44 13.48
N SER A 177 8.93 -17.90 14.15
CA SER A 177 8.96 -19.23 14.79
C SER A 177 7.85 -19.43 15.84
N ILE A 178 7.48 -18.37 16.56
CA ILE A 178 6.44 -18.38 17.58
C ILE A 178 5.04 -18.28 16.94
N LYS A 179 4.82 -17.23 16.13
CA LYS A 179 3.47 -16.86 15.67
C LYS A 179 2.99 -17.68 14.48
N ASP A 180 3.86 -18.09 13.56
CA ASP A 180 3.40 -18.75 12.32
C ASP A 180 2.71 -20.08 12.58
N SER A 181 3.20 -20.85 13.55
CA SER A 181 2.60 -22.13 13.92
C SER A 181 1.18 -21.96 14.49
N LEU A 182 0.99 -20.93 15.33
CA LEU A 182 -0.29 -20.61 15.96
C LEU A 182 -1.29 -20.00 14.98
N ILE A 183 -0.84 -19.08 14.13
CA ILE A 183 -1.67 -18.50 13.06
C ILE A 183 -2.08 -19.60 12.07
N THR A 184 -1.18 -20.51 11.72
CA THR A 184 -1.51 -21.67 10.86
C THR A 184 -2.53 -22.58 11.54
N LYS A 185 -2.42 -22.83 12.85
CA LYS A 185 -3.40 -23.60 13.61
C LYS A 185 -4.77 -22.92 13.62
N ALA A 186 -4.83 -21.61 13.83
CA ALA A 186 -6.06 -20.83 13.78
C ALA A 186 -6.70 -20.87 12.39
N ALA A 187 -5.92 -20.70 11.32
CA ALA A 187 -6.38 -20.81 9.95
C ALA A 187 -6.93 -22.22 9.63
N LYS A 188 -6.29 -23.30 10.11
CA LYS A 188 -6.80 -24.67 9.97
C LYS A 188 -8.16 -24.84 10.66
N ARG A 189 -8.30 -24.32 11.89
CA ARG A 189 -9.56 -24.36 12.63
C ARG A 189 -10.65 -23.57 11.93
N LEU A 190 -10.32 -22.39 11.39
CA LEU A 190 -11.25 -21.60 10.58
C LEU A 190 -11.76 -22.39 9.37
N LEU A 191 -10.86 -23.02 8.61
CA LEU A 191 -11.22 -23.81 7.42
C LEU A 191 -12.06 -25.06 7.75
N SER A 192 -11.93 -25.60 8.97
CA SER A 192 -12.72 -26.73 9.45
C SER A 192 -13.90 -26.32 10.34
N SER A 193 -14.13 -25.02 10.50
CA SER A 193 -15.22 -24.50 11.33
C SER A 193 -16.51 -24.43 10.54
N ASP A 194 -17.62 -24.51 11.27
CA ASP A 194 -18.93 -24.17 10.76
C ASP A 194 -19.38 -22.83 11.36
N GLY A 195 -20.09 -22.02 10.58
CA GLY A 195 -20.73 -20.79 11.06
C GLY A 195 -20.31 -19.52 10.31
N GLU A 196 -20.41 -18.40 11.01
CA GLU A 196 -20.31 -17.07 10.40
C GLU A 196 -18.90 -16.76 9.86
N LEU A 197 -17.84 -17.18 10.57
CA LEU A 197 -16.46 -16.87 10.15
C LEU A 197 -16.08 -17.56 8.84
N ILE A 198 -16.48 -18.82 8.64
CA ILE A 198 -16.21 -19.52 7.37
C ILE A 198 -17.02 -18.90 6.22
N THR A 199 -18.25 -18.45 6.47
CA THR A 199 -19.05 -17.72 5.47
C THR A 199 -18.39 -16.38 5.08
N GLN A 200 -17.83 -15.66 6.06
CA GLN A 200 -17.07 -14.42 5.79
C GLN A 200 -15.78 -14.71 5.00
N LEU A 201 -15.07 -15.80 5.30
CA LEU A 201 -13.90 -16.24 4.54
C LEU A 201 -14.27 -16.52 3.08
N GLU A 202 -15.35 -17.27 2.84
CA GLU A 202 -15.83 -17.57 1.48
C GLU A 202 -16.27 -16.33 0.72
N ALA A 203 -16.89 -15.36 1.41
CA ALA A 203 -17.25 -14.08 0.81
C ALA A 203 -16.01 -13.25 0.45
N PHE A 204 -15.02 -13.20 1.35
CA PHE A 204 -13.73 -12.55 1.11
C PHE A 204 -13.01 -13.18 -0.09
N ARG A 205 -12.93 -14.50 -0.17
CA ARG A 205 -12.27 -15.20 -1.29
C ARG A 205 -12.98 -14.96 -2.63
N ARG A 206 -14.32 -14.89 -2.63
CA ARG A 206 -15.12 -14.69 -3.85
C ARG A 206 -15.28 -13.23 -4.28
N ASP A 207 -14.90 -12.27 -3.45
CA ASP A 207 -14.96 -10.86 -3.80
C ASP A 207 -14.07 -10.61 -5.04
N PRO A 208 -14.61 -10.04 -6.14
CA PRO A 208 -13.84 -9.83 -7.38
C PRO A 208 -12.61 -8.93 -7.22
N ILE A 209 -12.65 -7.96 -6.29
CA ILE A 209 -11.53 -7.07 -6.01
C ILE A 209 -10.45 -7.83 -5.25
N ILE A 210 -10.84 -8.67 -4.28
CA ILE A 210 -9.89 -9.48 -3.50
C ILE A 210 -9.27 -10.59 -4.35
N SER A 211 -10.09 -11.38 -5.04
CA SER A 211 -9.64 -12.49 -5.88
C SER A 211 -8.73 -12.06 -7.02
N SER A 212 -8.82 -10.79 -7.47
CA SER A 212 -7.96 -10.25 -8.54
C SER A 212 -6.47 -10.27 -8.23
N TRP A 213 -6.08 -10.32 -6.95
CA TRP A 213 -4.68 -10.43 -6.52
C TRP A 213 -4.44 -11.65 -5.61
N LEU A 214 -5.43 -12.03 -4.79
CA LEU A 214 -5.26 -13.03 -3.75
C LEU A 214 -4.98 -14.44 -4.30
N GLU A 215 -5.66 -14.85 -5.37
CA GLU A 215 -5.44 -16.16 -5.97
C GLU A 215 -4.03 -16.23 -6.56
N ASP A 216 -3.60 -15.23 -7.35
CA ASP A 216 -2.25 -15.19 -7.89
C ASP A 216 -1.17 -15.21 -6.79
N SER A 217 -1.40 -14.49 -5.69
CA SER A 217 -0.52 -14.50 -4.51
C SER A 217 -0.42 -15.88 -3.86
N ALA A 218 -1.54 -16.57 -3.69
CA ALA A 218 -1.59 -17.88 -3.06
C ALA A 218 -0.91 -18.96 -3.91
N TYR A 219 -1.13 -18.95 -5.23
CA TYR A 219 -0.44 -19.85 -6.15
C TYR A 219 1.05 -19.57 -6.22
N PHE A 220 1.43 -18.29 -6.30
CA PHE A 220 2.84 -17.89 -6.29
C PHE A 220 3.55 -18.42 -5.05
N ALA A 221 2.99 -18.18 -3.86
CA ALA A 221 3.56 -18.65 -2.60
C ALA A 221 3.63 -20.18 -2.51
N ALA A 222 2.62 -20.90 -3.03
CA ALA A 222 2.60 -22.36 -3.04
C ALA A 222 3.68 -22.97 -3.96
N ILE A 223 3.91 -22.34 -5.13
CA ILE A 223 4.96 -22.76 -6.07
C ILE A 223 6.34 -22.45 -5.47
N ASP A 224 6.51 -21.27 -4.89
CA ASP A 224 7.78 -20.83 -4.30
C ASP A 224 8.23 -21.74 -3.15
N ASP A 225 7.30 -22.07 -2.24
CA ASP A 225 7.50 -23.04 -1.16
C ASP A 225 7.97 -24.42 -1.67
N SER A 226 7.50 -24.81 -2.86
CA SER A 226 7.77 -26.13 -3.43
C SER A 226 9.12 -26.22 -4.15
N LEU A 227 9.58 -25.12 -4.75
CA LEU A 227 10.72 -25.12 -5.66
C LEU A 227 12.02 -24.58 -5.05
N GLN A 228 11.96 -23.83 -3.95
CA GLN A 228 13.14 -23.28 -3.23
C GLN A 228 14.23 -22.73 -4.18
N THR A 229 13.79 -22.00 -5.19
CA THR A 229 14.67 -21.33 -6.17
C THR A 229 14.92 -19.89 -5.74
N TYR A 230 15.89 -19.20 -6.35
CA TYR A 230 16.16 -17.80 -6.01
C TYR A 230 15.05 -16.87 -6.54
N SER A 231 14.45 -17.22 -7.67
CA SER A 231 13.39 -16.43 -8.30
C SER A 231 12.48 -17.28 -9.20
N TRP A 232 11.26 -16.82 -9.43
CA TRP A 232 10.35 -17.41 -10.41
C TRP A 232 10.93 -17.49 -11.83
N TYR A 233 11.96 -16.71 -12.14
CA TYR A 233 12.69 -16.82 -13.39
C TYR A 233 13.29 -18.22 -13.62
N GLU A 234 13.66 -18.91 -12.54
CA GLU A 234 14.28 -20.24 -12.53
C GLU A 234 13.25 -21.37 -12.49
N TRP A 235 11.96 -21.04 -12.32
CA TRP A 235 10.91 -22.05 -12.28
C TRP A 235 10.81 -22.81 -13.62
N PRO A 236 10.38 -24.09 -13.58
CA PRO A 236 10.04 -24.84 -14.77
C PRO A 236 9.10 -24.05 -15.67
N GLU A 237 9.32 -24.13 -16.99
CA GLU A 237 8.63 -23.32 -17.98
C GLU A 237 7.10 -23.31 -17.82
N PRO A 238 6.41 -24.44 -17.53
CA PRO A 238 4.95 -24.43 -17.34
C PRO A 238 4.48 -23.58 -16.15
N LEU A 239 5.25 -23.52 -15.07
CA LEU A 239 4.93 -22.72 -13.87
C LEU A 239 5.37 -21.27 -14.06
N LYS A 240 6.57 -21.06 -14.61
CA LYS A 240 7.09 -19.75 -14.98
C LYS A 240 6.13 -19.00 -15.90
N ASN A 241 5.59 -19.67 -16.92
CA ASN A 241 4.70 -19.08 -17.93
C ASN A 241 3.20 -19.31 -17.68
N ARG A 242 2.82 -19.84 -16.49
CA ARG A 242 1.43 -19.95 -16.05
C ARG A 242 0.56 -20.79 -17.01
N HIS A 243 1.06 -21.93 -17.43
CA HIS A 243 0.25 -22.89 -18.19
C HIS A 243 -0.91 -23.37 -17.32
N LEU A 244 -2.14 -23.29 -17.84
CA LEU A 244 -3.36 -23.62 -17.08
C LEU A 244 -3.30 -25.01 -16.44
N ALA A 245 -2.85 -26.03 -17.19
CA ALA A 245 -2.72 -27.39 -16.67
C ALA A 245 -1.73 -27.50 -15.49
N ALA A 246 -0.63 -26.74 -15.53
CA ALA A 246 0.36 -26.73 -14.44
C ALA A 246 -0.17 -26.02 -13.19
N LEU A 247 -0.98 -24.98 -13.36
CA LEU A 247 -1.67 -24.31 -12.26
C LEU A 247 -2.74 -25.23 -11.65
N GLU A 248 -3.53 -25.92 -12.47
CA GLU A 248 -4.51 -26.91 -11.98
C GLU A 248 -3.82 -28.02 -11.18
N GLU A 249 -2.70 -28.57 -11.66
CA GLU A 249 -1.89 -29.56 -10.94
C GLU A 249 -1.32 -29.00 -9.63
N THR A 250 -0.85 -27.76 -9.63
CA THR A 250 -0.40 -27.06 -8.43
C THR A 250 -1.53 -26.96 -7.41
N TYR A 251 -2.73 -26.60 -7.85
CA TYR A 251 -3.89 -26.54 -6.95
C TYR A 251 -4.22 -27.90 -6.34
N GLN A 252 -4.21 -28.97 -7.14
CA GLN A 252 -4.47 -30.32 -6.62
C GLN A 252 -3.41 -30.79 -5.63
N SER A 253 -2.13 -30.52 -5.90
CA SER A 253 -1.01 -30.96 -5.07
C SER A 253 -0.77 -30.09 -3.82
N LYS A 254 -1.14 -28.81 -3.86
CA LYS A 254 -0.91 -27.81 -2.81
C LYS A 254 -2.19 -27.13 -2.31
N LYS A 255 -3.34 -27.79 -2.46
CA LYS A 255 -4.66 -27.28 -2.05
C LYS A 255 -4.65 -26.74 -0.61
N ASP A 256 -4.16 -27.55 0.33
CA ASP A 256 -4.13 -27.18 1.75
C ASP A 256 -3.26 -25.95 2.00
N PHE A 257 -2.15 -25.79 1.27
CA PHE A 257 -1.29 -24.61 1.38
C PHE A 257 -2.02 -23.36 0.89
N ILE A 258 -2.64 -23.44 -0.29
CA ILE A 258 -3.36 -22.32 -0.92
C ILE A 258 -4.54 -21.90 -0.04
N ASP A 259 -5.33 -22.84 0.45
CA ASP A 259 -6.46 -22.55 1.33
C ASP A 259 -6.00 -21.94 2.65
N LEU A 260 -4.89 -22.42 3.22
CA LEU A 260 -4.31 -21.83 4.43
C LEU A 260 -3.76 -20.42 4.20
N PHE A 261 -3.09 -20.18 3.07
CA PHE A 261 -2.59 -18.86 2.71
C PHE A 261 -3.75 -17.85 2.65
N ILE A 262 -4.84 -18.23 1.96
CA ILE A 262 -6.04 -17.40 1.83
C ILE A 262 -6.70 -17.15 3.18
N ALA A 263 -6.84 -18.19 4.01
CA ALA A 263 -7.38 -18.06 5.37
C ALA A 263 -6.55 -17.10 6.24
N LYS A 264 -5.22 -17.14 6.16
CA LYS A 264 -4.34 -16.20 6.87
C LYS A 264 -4.55 -14.75 6.41
N GLN A 265 -4.66 -14.52 5.10
CA GLN A 265 -4.94 -13.19 4.55
C GLN A 265 -6.31 -12.67 4.97
N PHE A 266 -7.33 -13.54 5.05
CA PHE A 266 -8.63 -13.18 5.61
C PHE A 266 -8.53 -12.76 7.09
N LEU A 267 -7.79 -13.51 7.91
CA LEU A 267 -7.60 -13.17 9.33
C LEU A 267 -6.93 -11.80 9.50
N PHE A 268 -5.90 -11.52 8.69
CA PHE A 268 -5.28 -10.20 8.63
C PHE A 268 -6.30 -9.13 8.25
N GLN A 269 -7.03 -9.31 7.15
CA GLN A 269 -8.02 -8.35 6.66
C GLN A 269 -9.09 -8.07 7.72
N ARG A 270 -9.62 -9.11 8.38
CA ARG A 270 -10.63 -8.99 9.43
C ARG A 270 -10.13 -8.12 10.58
N GLN A 271 -8.95 -8.39 11.11
CA GLN A 271 -8.39 -7.59 12.20
C GLN A 271 -8.06 -6.16 11.75
N TRP A 272 -7.48 -5.98 10.57
CA TRP A 272 -7.19 -4.65 10.04
C TRP A 272 -8.45 -3.81 9.82
N GLN A 273 -9.53 -4.39 9.29
CA GLN A 273 -10.80 -3.67 9.15
C GLN A 273 -11.40 -3.31 10.52
N LYS A 274 -11.28 -4.17 11.54
CA LYS A 274 -11.71 -3.85 12.91
C LYS A 274 -10.98 -2.62 13.45
N ILE A 275 -9.66 -2.56 13.27
CA ILE A 275 -8.82 -1.41 13.66
C ILE A 275 -9.21 -0.15 12.88
N ARG A 276 -9.36 -0.25 11.55
CA ARG A 276 -9.74 0.88 10.69
C ARG A 276 -11.11 1.44 11.07
N ASN A 277 -12.10 0.57 11.33
CA ASN A 277 -13.43 0.97 11.75
C ASN A 277 -13.39 1.70 13.09
N TYR A 278 -12.58 1.20 14.04
CA TYR A 278 -12.40 1.85 15.33
C TYR A 278 -11.73 3.23 15.22
N ALA A 279 -10.68 3.35 14.39
CA ALA A 279 -10.05 4.64 14.10
C ALA A 279 -11.06 5.63 13.50
N GLN A 280 -11.90 5.19 12.56
CA GLN A 280 -12.93 6.01 11.95
C GLN A 280 -13.98 6.48 12.98
N LEU A 281 -14.42 5.60 13.89
CA LEU A 281 -15.33 5.96 14.99
C LEU A 281 -14.73 7.05 15.90
N LYS A 282 -13.41 7.08 16.05
CA LYS A 282 -12.68 8.09 16.81
C LYS A 282 -12.28 9.34 16.00
N GLY A 283 -12.70 9.44 14.74
CA GLY A 283 -12.37 10.57 13.86
C GLY A 283 -10.93 10.57 13.36
N ILE A 284 -10.26 9.41 13.38
CA ILE A 284 -8.86 9.24 12.97
C ILE A 284 -8.84 8.60 11.57
N SER A 285 -8.19 9.28 10.62
CA SER A 285 -7.87 8.72 9.30
C SER A 285 -6.57 7.93 9.38
N ILE A 286 -6.50 6.78 8.72
CA ILE A 286 -5.24 6.05 8.57
C ILE A 286 -4.64 6.39 7.21
N MET A 287 -3.38 6.83 7.22
CA MET A 287 -2.57 7.07 6.03
C MET A 287 -1.61 5.89 5.86
N GLY A 288 -1.85 5.11 4.82
CA GLY A 288 -0.90 4.08 4.38
C GLY A 288 0.28 4.67 3.62
N ASP A 289 1.19 3.79 3.25
CA ASP A 289 2.33 4.08 2.40
C ASP A 289 2.41 3.00 1.31
N MET A 290 2.68 3.42 0.08
CA MET A 290 2.71 2.56 -1.10
C MET A 290 3.98 2.88 -1.90
N PRO A 291 4.97 1.97 -1.92
CA PRO A 291 6.14 2.11 -2.76
C PRO A 291 5.72 2.18 -4.23
N ILE A 292 6.36 3.03 -5.01
CA ILE A 292 6.07 3.14 -6.46
C ILE A 292 6.40 1.85 -7.21
N TYR A 293 7.40 1.09 -6.75
CA TYR A 293 7.89 -0.13 -7.40
C TYR A 293 7.73 -1.37 -6.53
N VAL A 294 7.42 -2.49 -7.17
CA VAL A 294 7.31 -3.83 -6.57
C VAL A 294 8.57 -4.68 -6.77
N GLY A 295 8.72 -5.74 -5.99
CA GLY A 295 9.84 -6.69 -6.09
C GLY A 295 9.75 -7.58 -7.34
N TYR A 296 10.88 -8.13 -7.80
CA TYR A 296 10.89 -9.02 -8.97
C TYR A 296 10.24 -10.35 -8.67
N HIS A 297 10.65 -10.93 -7.55
CA HIS A 297 10.19 -12.21 -7.08
C HIS A 297 8.91 -12.02 -6.27
N SER A 298 7.85 -11.59 -6.95
CA SER A 298 6.52 -11.43 -6.39
C SER A 298 5.44 -11.91 -7.36
N ALA A 299 4.25 -12.18 -6.82
CA ALA A 299 3.09 -12.52 -7.61
C ALA A 299 2.71 -11.39 -8.58
N ASP A 300 2.93 -10.13 -8.18
CA ASP A 300 2.66 -8.94 -8.99
C ASP A 300 3.34 -9.04 -10.36
N VAL A 301 4.65 -9.33 -10.39
CA VAL A 301 5.42 -9.42 -11.64
C VAL A 301 5.18 -10.75 -12.34
N TRP A 302 5.15 -11.86 -11.61
CA TRP A 302 4.97 -13.19 -12.20
C TRP A 302 3.61 -13.34 -12.89
N ALA A 303 2.53 -12.85 -12.29
CA ALA A 303 1.19 -12.92 -12.88
C ALA A 303 0.95 -11.84 -13.94
N ASN A 304 1.64 -10.70 -13.85
CA ASN A 304 1.39 -9.53 -14.70
C ASN A 304 2.58 -9.13 -15.58
N LYS A 305 3.37 -10.09 -16.08
CA LYS A 305 4.61 -9.86 -16.86
C LYS A 305 4.53 -8.79 -17.95
N LYS A 306 3.35 -8.60 -18.57
CA LYS A 306 3.12 -7.62 -19.65
C LYS A 306 3.06 -6.17 -19.18
N GLN A 307 2.90 -5.93 -17.87
CA GLN A 307 2.87 -4.60 -17.25
C GLN A 307 4.27 -4.08 -16.89
N PHE A 308 5.32 -4.85 -17.19
CA PHE A 308 6.69 -4.56 -16.81
C PHE A 308 7.63 -4.70 -18.00
N LEU A 309 8.75 -3.97 -17.98
CA LEU A 309 9.79 -4.00 -19.02
C LEU A 309 10.68 -5.26 -18.94
N LEU A 310 10.08 -6.42 -19.23
CA LEU A 310 10.76 -7.71 -19.27
C LEU A 310 11.16 -8.10 -20.71
N ASN A 311 12.24 -8.87 -20.85
CA ASN A 311 12.57 -9.50 -22.13
C ASN A 311 11.65 -10.72 -22.39
N ARG A 312 11.77 -11.33 -23.57
CA ARG A 312 10.96 -12.51 -23.96
C ARG A 312 11.10 -13.73 -23.03
N HIS A 313 12.16 -13.80 -22.24
CA HIS A 313 12.41 -14.87 -21.28
C HIS A 313 11.92 -14.52 -19.86
N GLY A 314 11.37 -13.31 -19.66
CA GLY A 314 10.90 -12.82 -18.37
C GLY A 314 11.96 -12.13 -17.52
N PHE A 315 13.16 -11.86 -18.04
CA PHE A 315 14.22 -11.18 -17.29
C PHE A 315 14.11 -9.64 -17.42
N PRO A 316 14.42 -8.85 -16.37
CA PRO A 316 14.37 -7.38 -16.42
C PRO A 316 15.25 -6.81 -17.54
N ARG A 317 14.74 -5.85 -18.34
CA ARG A 317 15.56 -5.11 -19.31
C ARG A 317 16.21 -3.87 -18.69
N LEU A 318 15.48 -3.22 -17.80
CA LEU A 318 15.89 -2.04 -17.04
C LEU A 318 15.48 -2.26 -15.58
N VAL A 319 16.17 -1.60 -14.68
CA VAL A 319 15.86 -1.59 -13.24
C VAL A 319 15.90 -0.15 -12.72
N SER A 320 15.19 0.09 -11.65
CA SER A 320 15.01 1.39 -11.04
C SER A 320 16.19 1.82 -10.18
N GLY A 321 16.29 3.14 -10.05
CA GLY A 321 17.29 3.82 -9.27
C GLY A 321 17.13 5.33 -9.44
N VAL A 322 18.05 6.07 -8.83
CA VAL A 322 18.17 7.52 -9.00
C VAL A 322 19.59 7.85 -9.46
N PRO A 323 19.75 8.82 -10.38
CA PRO A 323 21.06 9.24 -10.85
C PRO A 323 21.85 9.95 -9.74
N PRO A 324 23.17 10.18 -9.93
CA PRO A 324 23.94 11.09 -9.10
C PRO A 324 23.31 12.47 -8.97
N ASP A 325 23.49 13.09 -7.82
CA ASP A 325 23.09 14.46 -7.53
C ASP A 325 24.10 15.16 -6.60
N ALA A 326 23.80 16.38 -6.16
CA ALA A 326 24.68 17.14 -5.28
C ALA A 326 24.90 16.49 -3.88
N PHE A 327 24.08 15.52 -3.50
CA PHE A 327 24.14 14.81 -2.21
C PHE A 327 24.68 13.38 -2.34
N SER A 328 24.68 12.80 -3.54
CA SER A 328 25.26 11.48 -3.84
C SER A 328 25.98 11.46 -5.18
N GLU A 329 27.31 11.30 -5.15
CA GLU A 329 28.14 11.21 -6.36
C GLU A 329 27.83 9.98 -7.24
N THR A 330 27.28 8.92 -6.65
CA THR A 330 27.01 7.65 -7.36
C THR A 330 25.53 7.42 -7.65
N GLY A 331 24.64 8.25 -7.12
CA GLY A 331 23.20 7.95 -7.12
C GLY A 331 22.88 6.70 -6.30
N GLN A 332 21.80 6.01 -6.65
CA GLN A 332 21.40 4.75 -6.02
C GLN A 332 20.80 3.80 -7.06
N LEU A 333 21.23 2.54 -7.05
CA LEU A 333 20.62 1.48 -7.85
C LEU A 333 19.78 0.60 -6.91
N TRP A 334 18.46 0.65 -7.06
CA TRP A 334 17.55 -0.07 -6.17
C TRP A 334 17.23 -1.49 -6.65
N GLY A 335 17.36 -1.74 -7.96
CA GLY A 335 17.15 -3.07 -8.54
C GLY A 335 15.67 -3.50 -8.62
N ARG A 336 14.72 -2.56 -8.52
CA ARG A 336 13.27 -2.83 -8.70
C ARG A 336 12.79 -2.45 -10.10
N PHE A 337 11.56 -2.77 -10.49
CA PHE A 337 11.11 -2.59 -11.89
C PHE A 337 10.78 -1.16 -12.24
N ASP A 338 10.85 -0.84 -13.53
CA ASP A 338 10.20 0.33 -14.12
C ASP A 338 9.00 -0.16 -14.97
N PHE A 339 7.93 0.63 -15.01
CA PHE A 339 6.68 0.30 -15.71
C PHE A 339 6.82 0.41 -17.24
#